data_AF-A0A4R9LQA9-F1
#
_entry.id   AF-A0A4R9LQA9-F1
#
_cell.length_a   1.000
_cell.length_b   1.000
_cell.length_c   1.000
_cell.angle_alpha   90.00
_cell.angle_beta   90.00
_cell.angle_gamma   90.00
#
_symmetry.space_group_name_H-M   'P 1'
#
loop_
_entity.id
_entity.type
_entity.pdbx_description
1 polymer ?
#
loop_
_entity_poly.entity_id
_entity_poly.type
_entity_poly.pdbx_seq_one_letter_code
_entity_poly.pdbx_strand_id
1 'polypeptide(L)'
;MKAKFFYDGNCDFCSGLADYWKLKTDTKQIDFLSFRDYSESELLKFHSQLTWDKCEGNVQLIYGNSRLPGFFGVRRMLFWTKYKYLAPILYLPLVPFLGVAVMYFLRFFKSKK
;
A
#
# COMPACT_ATOMS: atom_id res chain seq x y z
N MET A 1 -7.43 13.71 -11.12
CA MET A 1 -6.78 12.50 -11.65
C MET A 1 -7.05 11.34 -10.70
N LYS A 2 -7.49 10.19 -11.23
CA LYS A 2 -7.82 9.01 -10.44
C LYS A 2 -6.55 8.31 -9.98
N ALA A 3 -6.46 7.94 -8.70
CA ALA A 3 -5.31 7.21 -8.16
C ALA A 3 -5.30 5.77 -8.69
N LYS A 4 -4.14 5.12 -8.71
CA LYS A 4 -4.01 3.70 -9.10
C LYS A 4 -3.31 2.93 -8.00
N PHE A 5 -3.98 1.92 -7.46
CA PHE A 5 -3.45 0.99 -6.48
C PHE A 5 -3.04 -0.30 -7.19
N PHE A 6 -1.74 -0.47 -7.39
CA PHE A 6 -1.15 -1.68 -7.92
C PHE A 6 -0.87 -2.69 -6.80
N TYR A 7 -1.16 -3.95 -7.05
CA TYR A 7 -0.87 -5.05 -6.13
C TYR A 7 -0.28 -6.25 -6.89
N ASP A 8 0.49 -7.06 -6.18
CA ASP A 8 0.95 -8.35 -6.71
C ASP A 8 -0.17 -9.40 -6.65
N GLY A 9 -0.65 -9.84 -7.82
CA GLY A 9 -1.67 -10.87 -7.93
C GLY A 9 -1.23 -12.25 -7.40
N ASN A 10 0.07 -12.52 -7.33
CA ASN A 10 0.63 -13.79 -6.81
C ASN A 10 0.91 -13.75 -5.31
N CYS A 11 0.56 -12.66 -4.62
CA CYS A 11 0.76 -12.47 -3.19
C CYS A 11 -0.61 -12.41 -2.50
N ASP A 12 -0.99 -13.47 -1.77
CA ASP A 12 -2.30 -13.56 -1.09
C ASP A 12 -2.57 -12.37 -0.17
N PHE A 13 -1.54 -11.92 0.56
CA PHE A 13 -1.63 -10.73 1.40
C PHE A 13 -1.93 -9.46 0.58
N CYS A 14 -1.27 -9.30 -0.56
CA CYS A 14 -1.38 -8.13 -1.42
C CYS A 14 -2.75 -8.07 -2.11
N SER A 15 -3.20 -9.21 -2.65
CA SER A 15 -4.52 -9.38 -3.25
C SER A 15 -5.63 -9.16 -2.23
N GLY A 16 -5.54 -9.79 -1.04
CA GLY A 16 -6.50 -9.59 0.04
C GLY A 16 -6.55 -8.14 0.53
N LEU A 17 -5.40 -7.45 0.56
CA LEU A 17 -5.35 -6.03 0.89
C LEU A 17 -6.02 -5.16 -0.17
N ALA A 18 -5.84 -5.47 -1.47
CA ALA A 18 -6.51 -4.77 -2.55
C ALA A 18 -8.03 -4.95 -2.45
N ASP A 19 -8.52 -6.16 -2.21
CA ASP A 19 -9.95 -6.44 -2.06
C ASP A 19 -10.55 -5.75 -0.82
N TYR A 20 -9.83 -5.74 0.29
CA TYR A 20 -10.22 -4.95 1.47
C TYR A 20 -10.39 -3.47 1.12
N TRP A 21 -9.42 -2.86 0.43
CA TRP A 21 -9.51 -1.44 0.09
C TRP A 21 -10.61 -1.15 -0.94
N LYS A 22 -10.82 -2.01 -1.94
CA LYS A 22 -11.95 -1.89 -2.89
C LYS A 22 -13.29 -1.74 -2.16
N LEU A 23 -13.48 -2.48 -1.06
CA LEU A 23 -14.70 -2.42 -0.25
C LEU A 23 -14.79 -1.18 0.68
N LYS A 24 -13.68 -0.49 0.95
CA LYS A 24 -13.62 0.62 1.92
C LYS A 24 -13.46 1.99 1.28
N THR A 25 -13.01 2.05 0.03
CA THR A 25 -12.78 3.29 -0.73
C THR A 25 -13.84 3.50 -1.79
N ASP A 26 -14.09 4.77 -2.15
CA ASP A 26 -14.86 5.11 -3.34
C ASP A 26 -14.10 4.72 -4.62
N THR A 27 -14.63 3.75 -5.36
CA THR A 27 -14.06 3.25 -6.62
C THR A 27 -14.04 4.30 -7.72
N LYS A 28 -14.70 5.45 -7.56
CA LYS A 28 -14.54 6.60 -8.47
C LYS A 28 -13.20 7.30 -8.29
N GLN A 29 -12.54 7.15 -7.14
CA GLN A 29 -11.29 7.84 -6.80
C GLN A 29 -10.03 7.01 -7.07
N ILE A 30 -10.16 5.68 -7.09
CA ILE A 30 -9.02 4.75 -7.14
C ILE A 30 -9.33 3.56 -8.04
N ASP A 31 -8.41 3.24 -8.94
CA ASP A 31 -8.39 1.98 -9.69
C ASP A 31 -7.53 0.96 -8.97
N PHE A 32 -7.93 -0.32 -9.00
CA PHE A 32 -7.16 -1.42 -8.40
C PHE A 32 -6.71 -2.35 -9.51
N LEU A 33 -5.39 -2.46 -9.69
CA LEU A 33 -4.79 -3.13 -10.85
C LEU A 33 -3.77 -4.17 -10.37
N SER A 34 -3.87 -5.41 -10.84
CA SER A 34 -2.80 -6.39 -10.64
C SER A 34 -1.64 -5.99 -11.55
N PHE A 35 -0.43 -5.85 -11.02
CA PHE A 35 0.71 -5.49 -11.89
C PHE A 35 1.08 -6.64 -12.83
N ARG A 36 0.73 -7.88 -12.48
CA ARG A 36 1.00 -9.09 -13.27
C ARG A 36 0.25 -9.10 -14.60
N ASP A 37 -0.77 -8.25 -14.73
CA ASP A 37 -1.58 -8.13 -15.95
C ASP A 37 -0.92 -7.23 -17.00
N TYR A 38 0.24 -6.63 -16.69
CA TYR A 38 0.95 -5.66 -17.52
C TYR A 38 2.39 -6.08 -17.75
N SER A 39 2.88 -5.85 -18.96
CA SER A 39 4.33 -5.88 -19.23
C SER A 39 5.03 -4.73 -18.51
N GLU A 40 6.33 -4.86 -18.25
CA GLU A 40 7.12 -3.79 -17.63
C GLU A 40 7.06 -2.48 -18.44
N SER A 41 7.05 -2.58 -19.77
CA SER A 41 6.91 -1.41 -20.66
C SER A 41 5.59 -0.67 -20.48
N GLU A 42 4.50 -1.38 -20.15
CA GLU A 42 3.20 -0.78 -19.86
C GLU A 42 3.17 -0.19 -18.45
N LEU A 43 3.80 -0.84 -17.48
CA LEU A 43 3.91 -0.31 -16.12
C LEU A 43 4.66 1.03 -16.08
N LEU A 44 5.72 1.15 -16.86
CA LEU A 44 6.50 2.39 -16.98
C LEU A 44 5.69 3.56 -17.56
N LYS A 45 4.62 3.28 -18.33
CA LYS A 45 3.68 4.33 -18.79
C LYS A 45 2.84 4.90 -17.65
N PHE A 46 2.59 4.14 -16.59
CA PHE A 46 1.91 4.65 -15.41
C PHE A 46 2.85 5.47 -14.51
N HIS A 47 4.09 5.03 -14.33
CA HIS A 47 5.13 5.77 -13.60
C HIS A 47 6.52 5.19 -13.90
N SER A 48 7.54 6.04 -14.07
CA SER A 48 8.93 5.65 -14.38
C SER A 48 9.65 4.76 -13.34
N GLN A 49 9.00 4.48 -12.21
CA GLN A 49 9.56 3.67 -11.12
C GLN A 49 8.68 2.46 -10.80
N LEU A 50 7.64 2.22 -11.60
CA LEU A 50 6.74 1.10 -11.46
C LEU A 50 7.29 -0.04 -12.34
N THR A 51 8.25 -0.77 -11.81
CA THR A 51 8.89 -1.94 -12.46
C THR A 51 8.41 -3.22 -11.78
N TRP A 52 8.53 -4.38 -12.45
CA TRP A 52 8.14 -5.67 -11.85
C TRP A 52 8.88 -5.95 -10.54
N ASP A 53 10.20 -5.76 -10.53
CA ASP A 53 11.06 -5.93 -9.34
C ASP A 53 10.58 -5.10 -8.13
N LYS A 54 10.12 -3.87 -8.35
CA LYS A 54 9.62 -3.02 -7.26
C LYS A 54 8.21 -3.35 -6.82
N CYS A 55 7.42 -4.03 -7.66
CA CYS A 55 6.04 -4.38 -7.37
C CYS A 55 5.90 -5.77 -6.74
N GLU A 56 6.84 -6.67 -6.99
CA GLU A 56 6.81 -8.05 -6.51
C GLU A 56 6.70 -8.13 -4.98
N GLY A 57 5.76 -8.94 -4.49
CA GLY A 57 5.47 -9.11 -3.07
C GLY A 57 5.01 -7.83 -2.36
N ASN A 58 4.56 -6.81 -3.10
CA ASN A 58 4.26 -5.50 -2.54
C ASN A 58 3.01 -4.86 -3.19
N VAL A 59 2.61 -3.71 -2.64
CA VAL A 59 1.58 -2.84 -3.20
C VAL A 59 2.17 -1.46 -3.49
N GLN A 60 1.67 -0.79 -4.52
CA GLN A 60 2.14 0.53 -4.96
C GLN A 60 0.94 1.44 -5.21
N LEU A 61 0.93 2.62 -4.61
CA LEU A 61 -0.06 3.64 -4.92
C LEU A 61 0.57 4.69 -5.82
N ILE A 62 0.02 4.85 -7.03
CA ILE A 62 0.32 5.98 -7.92
C ILE A 62 -0.73 7.06 -7.68
N TYR A 63 -0.27 8.21 -7.21
CA TYR A 63 -1.11 9.38 -6.94
C TYR A 63 -0.38 10.66 -7.37
N GLY A 64 -0.94 11.38 -8.34
CA GLY A 64 -0.20 12.49 -8.93
C GLY A 64 1.01 11.96 -9.72
N ASN A 65 2.15 12.63 -9.55
CA ASN A 65 3.46 12.18 -10.04
C ASN A 65 4.24 11.41 -8.96
N SER A 66 3.57 10.88 -7.93
CA SER A 66 4.21 10.18 -6.83
C SER A 66 3.88 8.70 -6.83
N ARG A 67 4.91 7.87 -6.64
CA ARG A 67 4.80 6.45 -6.30
C ARG A 67 4.99 6.28 -4.79
N LEU A 68 3.98 5.75 -4.12
CA LEU A 68 3.99 5.46 -2.69
C LEU A 68 3.99 3.94 -2.47
N PRO A 69 5.15 3.35 -2.11
CA PRO A 69 5.27 1.90 -1.91
C PRO A 69 4.70 1.44 -0.56
N GLY A 70 4.16 0.22 -0.53
CA GLY A 70 3.79 -0.51 0.68
C GLY A 70 3.00 0.33 1.69
N PHE A 71 3.52 0.40 2.91
CA PHE A 71 2.90 1.15 4.02
C PHE A 71 2.59 2.60 3.67
N PHE A 72 3.44 3.29 2.90
CA PHE A 72 3.19 4.69 2.53
C PHE A 72 1.95 4.84 1.64
N GLY A 73 1.77 3.91 0.70
CA GLY A 73 0.57 3.83 -0.13
C GLY A 73 -0.66 3.52 0.72
N VAL A 74 -0.60 2.46 1.54
CA VAL A 74 -1.68 2.04 2.43
C VAL A 74 -2.11 3.14 3.41
N ARG A 75 -1.15 3.85 4.00
CA ARG A 75 -1.42 5.00 4.88
C ARG A 75 -2.14 6.12 4.12
N ARG A 76 -1.76 6.38 2.87
CA ARG A 76 -2.43 7.39 2.04
C ARG A 76 -3.87 6.98 1.69
N MET A 77 -4.14 5.68 1.52
CA MET A 77 -5.49 5.16 1.24
C MET A 77 -6.53 5.54 2.30
N LEU A 78 -6.10 5.70 3.57
CA LEU A 78 -7.00 6.06 4.67
C LEU A 78 -7.75 7.38 4.45
N PHE A 79 -7.14 8.33 3.74
CA PHE A 79 -7.78 9.61 3.40
C PHE A 79 -9.01 9.46 2.48
N TRP A 80 -9.15 8.31 1.81
CA TRP A 80 -10.28 7.99 0.93
C TRP A 80 -11.27 7.02 1.57
N THR A 81 -11.20 6.84 2.88
CA THR A 81 -12.15 6.02 3.64
C THR A 81 -12.86 6.83 4.71
N LYS A 82 -13.78 6.18 5.43
CA LYS A 82 -14.40 6.73 6.64
C LYS A 82 -13.40 7.16 7.72
N TYR A 83 -12.17 6.63 7.68
CA TYR A 83 -11.10 6.92 8.65
C TYR A 83 -10.22 8.12 8.27
N LYS A 84 -10.61 8.93 7.28
CA LYS A 84 -9.81 10.07 6.78
C LYS A 84 -9.34 11.04 7.86
N TYR A 85 -10.10 11.20 8.95
CA TYR A 85 -9.73 12.06 10.08
C TYR A 85 -8.68 11.46 11.01
N LEU A 86 -8.50 10.14 11.00
CA LEU A 86 -7.42 9.46 11.74
C LEU A 86 -6.12 9.39 10.93
N ALA A 87 -6.20 9.53 9.61
CA ALA A 87 -5.03 9.44 8.73
C ALA A 87 -3.87 10.39 9.11
N PRO A 88 -4.10 11.67 9.51
CA PRO A 88 -3.03 12.57 9.95
C PRO A 88 -2.23 12.06 11.16
N ILE A 89 -2.86 11.31 12.07
CA ILE A 89 -2.19 10.75 13.26
C ILE A 89 -1.04 9.83 12.85
N LEU A 90 -1.20 9.11 11.74
CA LEU A 90 -0.18 8.20 11.22
C LEU A 90 1.02 8.91 10.57
N TYR A 91 1.00 10.24 10.49
CA TYR A 91 2.12 11.07 10.05
C TYR A 91 2.87 11.71 11.22
N LEU A 92 2.35 11.58 12.44
CA LEU A 92 3.05 12.05 13.63
C LEU A 92 4.32 11.21 13.87
N PRO A 93 5.39 11.82 14.41
CA PRO A 93 6.67 11.14 14.66
C PRO A 93 6.58 10.00 15.67
N LEU A 94 5.43 9.84 16.34
CA LEU A 94 5.17 8.79 17.33
C LEU A 94 4.94 7.39 16.74
N VAL A 95 4.44 7.29 15.51
CA VAL A 95 4.11 5.99 14.88
C VAL A 95 5.33 5.08 14.66
N PRO A 96 6.50 5.60 14.22
CA PRO A 96 7.73 4.82 14.19
C PRO A 96 8.09 4.15 15.52
N PHE A 97 7.95 4.86 16.65
CA PHE A 97 8.25 4.30 17.98
C PHE A 97 7.30 3.17 18.37
N LEU A 98 6.02 3.30 18.00
CA LEU A 98 5.00 2.29 18.24
C LEU A 98 5.31 0.99 17.46
N GLY A 99 5.76 1.12 16.22
CA GLY A 99 6.23 -0.01 15.41
C GLY A 99 7.44 -0.71 16.02
N VAL A 100 8.42 0.05 16.50
CA VAL A 100 9.60 -0.49 17.21
C VAL A 100 9.16 -1.22 18.48
N ALA A 101 8.27 -0.64 19.28
CA ALA A 101 7.75 -1.27 20.51
C ALA A 101 7.04 -2.61 20.22
N VAL A 102 6.18 -2.66 19.19
CA VAL A 102 5.53 -3.90 18.76
C VAL A 102 6.56 -4.93 18.31
N MET A 103 7.59 -4.53 17.56
CA MET A 103 8.65 -5.45 17.13
C MET A 103 9.44 -6.01 18.33
N TYR A 104 9.76 -5.18 19.31
CA TYR A 104 10.39 -5.63 20.57
C TYR A 104 9.49 -6.63 21.31
N PHE A 105 8.20 -6.34 21.40
CA PHE A 105 7.22 -7.26 21.99
C PHE A 105 7.16 -8.59 21.25
N LEU A 106 7.02 -8.58 19.92
CA LEU A 106 7.00 -9.80 19.10
C LEU A 106 8.30 -10.61 19.23
N ARG A 107 9.47 -9.94 19.28
CA ARG A 107 10.76 -10.60 19.55
C ARG A 107 10.79 -11.25 20.92
N PHE A 108 10.26 -10.59 21.94
CA PHE A 108 10.15 -11.15 23.29
C PHE A 108 9.32 -12.44 23.32
N PHE A 109 8.16 -12.47 22.64
CA PHE A 109 7.35 -13.69 22.57
C PHE A 109 7.99 -14.80 21.75
N LYS A 110 8.65 -14.46 20.63
CA LYS A 110 9.37 -15.45 19.82
C LYS A 110 10.54 -16.07 20.59
N SER A 111 11.23 -15.30 21.43
CA SER A 111 12.36 -15.79 22.23
C SER A 111 11.95 -16.69 23.41
N LYS A 112 10.68 -16.67 23.82
CA LYS A 112 10.13 -17.51 24.90
C LYS A 112 9.52 -18.82 24.39
N LYS A 113 9.52 -19.04 23.08
CA LYS A 113 9.00 -20.22 22.42
C LYS A 113 10.17 -21.02 21.85
#